data_AF-A0A7N0ZT94-F1
#
_entry.id   AF-A0A7N0ZT94-F1
#
_cell.length_a   1.000
_cell.length_b   1.000
_cell.length_c   1.000
_cell.angle_alpha   90.00
_cell.angle_beta   90.00
_cell.angle_gamma   90.00
#
_symmetry.space_group_name_H-M   'P 1'
#
loop_
_entity.id
_entity.type
_entity.pdbx_description
1 polymer ?
#
loop_
_entity_poly.entity_id
_entity_poly.type
_entity_poly.pdbx_seq_one_letter_code
_entity_poly.pdbx_strand_id
1 'polypeptide(L)'
;MSAHIPLLALPEAPLLSMETTTDHVRNLGNFPSSTWSQVYTTSTLNVHDVDLSSEWPQIEELKEKLGIKFDLYADKPLQQVTLIDSIQQLGLGYLFLEQIDQALKSMINEDVDGYGLHQMSLYFRLQRQHGHNVSSSIFKKFMGKDGALEEGFRSDVLGMVSFYEAAQL
;
A
#
# COMPACT_ATOMS: atom_id res chain seq x y z
N MET A 1 -53.92 -37.46 15.12
CA MET A 1 -53.06 -38.52 15.71
C MET A 1 -51.74 -37.86 16.04
N SER A 2 -51.58 -37.44 17.30
CA SER A 2 -50.43 -36.65 17.76
C SER A 2 -49.38 -37.60 18.32
N ALA A 3 -48.20 -37.67 17.69
CA ALA A 3 -47.10 -38.51 18.17
C ALA A 3 -46.28 -37.72 19.20
N HIS A 4 -46.34 -38.17 20.45
CA HIS A 4 -45.54 -37.67 21.56
C HIS A 4 -44.12 -38.26 21.44
N ILE A 5 -43.12 -37.42 21.18
CA ILE A 5 -41.71 -37.84 21.22
C ILE A 5 -41.22 -37.62 22.66
N PRO A 6 -40.72 -38.64 23.38
CA PRO A 6 -40.14 -38.44 24.70
C PRO A 6 -38.74 -37.82 24.57
N LEU A 7 -38.48 -36.82 25.41
CA LEU A 7 -37.19 -36.17 25.55
C LEU A 7 -36.18 -37.17 26.16
N LEU A 8 -35.26 -37.68 25.35
CA LEU A 8 -34.12 -38.48 25.81
C LEU A 8 -33.22 -37.61 26.69
N ALA A 9 -33.15 -37.92 27.98
CA ALA A 9 -32.18 -37.34 28.90
C ALA A 9 -30.77 -37.72 28.44
N LEU A 10 -29.91 -36.71 28.22
CA LEU A 10 -28.49 -36.89 27.97
C LEU A 10 -27.84 -37.51 29.22
N PRO A 11 -26.91 -38.47 29.08
CA PRO A 11 -26.21 -39.05 30.23
C PRO A 11 -25.33 -37.98 30.89
N GLU A 12 -25.44 -37.84 32.21
CA GLU A 12 -24.51 -37.01 32.99
C GLU A 12 -23.09 -37.53 32.81
N ALA A 13 -22.19 -36.62 32.41
CA ALA A 13 -20.77 -36.94 32.28
C ALA A 13 -20.18 -37.27 33.67
N PRO A 14 -19.33 -38.31 33.79
CA PRO A 14 -18.67 -38.61 35.06
C PRO A 14 -17.75 -37.44 35.44
N LEU A 15 -17.91 -36.92 36.66
CA LEU A 15 -16.95 -35.99 37.25
C LEU A 15 -15.63 -36.75 37.46
N LEU A 16 -14.68 -36.56 36.55
CA LEU A 16 -13.35 -37.13 36.64
C LEU A 16 -12.64 -36.52 37.86
N SER A 17 -12.31 -37.40 38.81
CA SER A 17 -11.55 -37.10 40.02
C SER A 17 -10.24 -36.38 39.72
N MET A 18 -9.99 -35.28 40.44
CA MET A 18 -8.73 -34.55 40.43
C MET A 18 -7.61 -35.41 41.03
N GLU A 19 -6.85 -36.11 40.20
CA GLU A 19 -5.51 -36.56 40.59
C GLU A 19 -4.52 -35.41 40.42
N THR A 20 -3.99 -34.97 41.56
CA THR A 20 -3.01 -33.90 41.70
C THR A 20 -1.62 -34.47 41.49
N THR A 21 -1.01 -34.30 40.30
CA THR A 21 0.46 -34.39 40.14
C THR A 21 0.91 -33.83 38.79
N THR A 22 1.28 -32.54 38.75
CA THR A 22 2.63 -32.02 38.47
C THR A 22 2.54 -30.50 38.51
N ASP A 23 3.32 -29.90 39.42
CA ASP A 23 3.40 -28.46 39.61
C ASP A 23 4.17 -27.85 38.42
N HIS A 24 3.49 -27.67 37.29
CA HIS A 24 4.02 -26.91 36.16
C HIS A 24 3.98 -25.44 36.52
N VAL A 25 5.02 -24.97 37.20
CA VAL A 25 5.28 -23.54 37.42
C VAL A 25 5.34 -22.86 36.05
N ARG A 26 4.24 -22.23 35.63
CA ARG A 26 4.23 -21.43 34.40
C ARG A 26 5.13 -20.22 34.64
N ASN A 27 6.11 -20.02 33.77
CA ASN A 27 6.89 -18.80 33.75
C ASN A 27 5.94 -17.63 33.45
N LEU A 28 5.67 -16.79 34.45
CA LEU A 28 4.88 -15.57 34.29
C LEU A 28 5.68 -14.59 33.45
N GLY A 29 5.38 -14.52 32.16
CA GLY A 29 5.98 -13.55 31.26
C GLY A 29 5.62 -12.13 31.72
N ASN A 30 6.62 -11.36 32.18
CA ASN A 30 6.49 -9.96 32.55
C ASN A 30 6.36 -9.05 31.32
N PHE A 31 5.34 -9.27 30.50
CA PHE A 31 5.09 -8.43 29.33
C PHE A 31 4.49 -7.09 29.77
N PRO A 32 4.98 -5.96 29.23
CA PRO A 32 4.40 -4.65 29.53
C PRO A 32 2.95 -4.60 29.03
N SER A 33 2.09 -3.91 29.77
CA SER A 33 0.70 -3.69 29.37
C SER A 33 0.64 -2.93 28.05
N SER A 34 -0.35 -3.26 27.23
CA SER A 34 -0.62 -2.50 26.00
C SER A 34 -0.93 -1.04 26.33
N THR A 35 -0.14 -0.13 25.75
CA THR A 35 -0.37 1.33 25.82
C THR A 35 -1.73 1.71 25.22
N TRP A 36 -2.31 0.84 24.40
CA TRP A 36 -3.49 1.11 23.59
C TRP A 36 -4.75 0.41 24.08
N SER A 37 -4.65 -0.42 25.12
CA SER A 37 -5.73 -1.34 25.52
C SER A 37 -7.01 -0.63 25.90
N GLN A 38 -6.95 0.59 26.46
CA GLN A 38 -8.14 1.33 26.85
C GLN A 38 -8.70 2.17 25.70
N VAL A 39 -7.82 2.80 24.90
CA VAL A 39 -8.20 3.71 23.81
C VAL A 39 -9.14 3.02 22.83
N TYR A 40 -8.79 1.83 22.33
CA TYR A 40 -9.62 1.12 21.34
C TYR A 40 -10.85 0.45 21.92
N THR A 41 -10.86 0.13 23.22
CA THR A 41 -12.02 -0.53 23.85
C THR A 41 -13.10 0.44 24.26
N THR A 42 -12.76 1.70 24.52
CA THR A 42 -13.73 2.74 24.94
C THR A 42 -14.06 3.73 23.83
N SER A 43 -13.27 3.78 22.75
CA SER A 43 -13.61 4.59 21.58
C SER A 43 -14.80 3.98 20.84
N THR A 44 -15.99 4.53 21.08
CA THR A 44 -17.17 4.35 20.24
C THR A 44 -17.08 5.28 19.02
N LEU A 45 -15.95 5.27 18.31
CA LEU A 45 -15.85 5.94 17.01
C LEU A 45 -16.73 5.15 16.04
N ASN A 46 -18.01 5.49 15.99
CA ASN A 46 -18.88 5.03 14.94
C ASN A 46 -18.54 5.89 13.71
N VAL A 47 -18.19 5.26 12.59
CA VAL A 47 -17.86 5.99 11.34
C VAL A 47 -19.03 6.87 10.89
N HIS A 48 -20.24 6.57 11.36
CA HIS A 48 -21.45 7.35 11.16
C HIS A 48 -21.58 8.61 12.05
N ASP A 49 -20.78 8.75 13.11
CA ASP A 49 -20.83 9.93 14.01
C ASP A 49 -19.92 11.08 13.52
N VAL A 50 -19.05 10.83 12.54
CA VAL A 50 -18.25 11.86 11.89
C VAL A 50 -19.06 12.41 10.71
N ASP A 51 -19.70 13.55 10.91
CA ASP A 51 -20.39 14.27 9.83
C ASP A 51 -19.33 14.90 8.90
N LEU A 52 -19.16 14.28 7.72
CA LEU A 52 -18.31 14.77 6.63
C LEU A 52 -19.13 15.35 5.47
N SER A 53 -20.44 15.60 5.68
CA SER A 53 -21.34 16.02 4.61
C SER A 53 -20.95 17.38 4.02
N SER A 54 -20.33 18.27 4.80
CA SER A 54 -19.80 19.55 4.33
C SER A 54 -18.55 19.45 3.47
N GLU A 55 -17.71 18.43 3.71
CA GLU A 55 -16.43 18.21 3.06
C GLU A 55 -16.57 17.33 1.82
N TRP A 56 -17.59 16.47 1.77
CA TRP A 56 -17.80 15.51 0.69
C TRP A 56 -17.85 16.15 -0.71
N PRO A 57 -18.57 17.28 -0.93
CA PRO A 57 -18.58 17.92 -2.25
C PRO A 57 -17.18 18.37 -2.72
N GLN A 58 -16.34 18.82 -1.79
CA GLN A 58 -14.97 19.25 -2.11
C GLN A 58 -14.07 18.04 -2.43
N ILE A 59 -14.27 16.93 -1.72
CA ILE A 59 -13.56 15.67 -2.00
C ILE A 59 -13.93 15.15 -3.40
N GLU A 60 -15.21 15.17 -3.76
CA GLU A 60 -15.67 14.77 -5.10
C GLU A 60 -15.09 15.68 -6.19
N GLU A 61 -15.13 17.01 -5.98
CA GLU A 61 -14.54 17.98 -6.92
C GLU A 61 -13.03 17.75 -7.11
N LEU A 62 -12.28 17.51 -6.03
CA LEU A 62 -10.84 17.22 -6.10
C LEU A 62 -10.58 15.89 -6.80
N LYS A 63 -11.40 14.87 -6.56
CA LYS A 63 -11.31 13.58 -7.24
C LYS A 63 -11.54 13.74 -8.75
N GLU A 64 -12.55 14.51 -9.15
CA GLU A 64 -12.83 14.81 -10.55
C GLU A 64 -11.67 15.57 -11.21
N LYS A 65 -11.12 16.60 -10.54
CA LYS A 65 -9.95 17.33 -11.01
C LYS A 65 -8.73 16.43 -11.24
N LEU A 66 -8.50 15.44 -10.38
CA LEU A 66 -7.44 14.46 -10.59
C LEU A 66 -7.74 13.55 -11.79
N GLY A 67 -9.00 13.14 -11.98
CA GLY A 67 -9.45 12.43 -13.18
C GLY A 67 -9.14 13.21 -14.46
N ILE A 68 -9.52 14.49 -14.51
CA ILE A 68 -9.23 15.38 -15.65
C ILE A 68 -7.71 15.49 -15.91
N LYS A 69 -6.88 15.47 -14.86
CA LYS A 69 -5.41 15.50 -15.02
C LYS A 69 -4.86 14.24 -15.68
N PHE A 70 -5.46 13.06 -15.44
CA PHE A 70 -5.06 11.84 -16.15
C PHE A 70 -5.28 12.00 -17.66
N ASP A 71 -6.43 12.53 -18.07
CA ASP A 71 -6.73 12.79 -19.48
C ASP A 71 -5.82 13.86 -20.07
N LEU A 72 -5.60 14.96 -19.34
CA LEU A 72 -4.74 16.08 -19.77
C LEU A 72 -3.27 15.70 -19.96
N TYR A 73 -2.81 14.66 -19.24
CA TYR A 73 -1.45 14.16 -19.27
C TYR A 73 -1.31 12.84 -20.03
N ALA A 74 -2.35 12.38 -20.73
CA ALA A 74 -2.33 11.12 -21.47
C ALA A 74 -1.22 11.06 -22.55
N ASP A 75 -0.81 12.22 -23.09
CA ASP A 75 0.25 12.39 -24.08
C ASP A 75 1.54 13.01 -23.49
N LYS A 76 1.63 13.10 -22.16
CA LYS A 76 2.68 13.80 -21.43
C LYS A 76 3.23 12.91 -20.33
N PRO A 77 4.14 12.01 -20.66
CA PRO A 77 4.44 10.87 -19.80
C PRO A 77 5.22 11.27 -18.54
N LEU A 78 6.06 12.30 -18.62
CA LEU A 78 6.78 12.84 -17.46
C LEU A 78 5.80 13.38 -16.41
N GLN A 79 4.78 14.12 -16.86
CA GLN A 79 3.70 14.64 -16.02
C GLN A 79 2.83 13.49 -15.50
N GLN A 80 2.57 12.48 -16.33
CA GLN A 80 1.76 11.33 -15.96
C GLN A 80 2.43 10.47 -14.88
N VAL A 81 3.72 10.13 -15.03
CA VAL A 81 4.52 9.43 -14.02
C VAL A 81 4.55 10.19 -12.69
N THR A 82 4.77 11.50 -12.74
CA THR A 82 4.81 12.35 -11.54
C THR A 82 3.45 12.41 -10.84
N LEU A 83 2.36 12.49 -11.62
CA LEU A 83 0.99 12.48 -11.09
C LEU A 83 0.68 11.17 -10.37
N ILE A 84 0.99 10.03 -11.01
CA ILE A 84 0.76 8.70 -10.44
C ILE A 84 1.55 8.54 -9.15
N ASP A 85 2.84 8.90 -9.14
CA ASP A 85 3.68 8.79 -7.95
C ASP A 85 3.12 9.62 -6.79
N SER A 86 2.71 10.86 -7.06
CA SER A 86 2.10 11.74 -6.06
C SER A 86 0.80 11.16 -5.48
N ILE A 87 -0.08 10.63 -6.34
CA ILE A 87 -1.33 10.00 -5.92
C ILE A 87 -1.06 8.78 -5.02
N GLN A 88 -0.08 7.95 -5.37
CA GLN A 88 0.29 6.79 -4.57
C GLN A 88 0.91 7.17 -3.23
N GLN A 89 1.81 8.16 -3.20
CA GLN A 89 2.43 8.64 -1.95
C GLN A 89 1.42 9.28 -1.00
N LEU A 90 0.35 9.89 -1.51
CA LEU A 90 -0.76 10.41 -0.70
C LEU A 90 -1.71 9.31 -0.19
N GLY A 91 -1.48 8.03 -0.55
CA GLY A 91 -2.37 6.93 -0.19
C GLY A 91 -3.70 6.92 -0.96
N LEU A 92 -3.78 7.66 -2.06
CA LEU A 92 -5.01 7.83 -2.86
C LEU A 92 -5.07 6.88 -4.06
N GLY A 93 -4.05 6.05 -4.28
CA GLY A 93 -3.96 5.16 -5.44
C GLY A 93 -5.17 4.23 -5.63
N TYR A 94 -5.81 3.82 -4.54
CA TYR A 94 -7.00 2.96 -4.58
C TYR A 94 -8.22 3.62 -5.25
N LEU A 95 -8.27 4.95 -5.34
CA LEU A 95 -9.36 5.69 -5.99
C LEU A 95 -9.22 5.75 -7.52
N PHE A 96 -8.02 5.46 -8.05
CA PHE A 96 -7.67 5.66 -9.46
C PHE A 96 -7.03 4.40 -10.08
N LEU A 97 -7.41 3.21 -9.61
CA LEU A 97 -6.80 1.95 -10.03
C LEU A 97 -6.81 1.78 -11.56
N GLU A 98 -7.95 2.03 -12.20
CA GLU A 98 -8.10 1.88 -13.66
C GLU A 98 -7.27 2.92 -14.43
N GLN A 99 -7.31 4.18 -14.01
CA GLN A 99 -6.56 5.27 -14.65
C GLN A 99 -5.06 5.03 -14.55
N ILE A 100 -4.58 4.60 -13.38
CA ILE A 100 -3.16 4.28 -13.17
C ILE A 100 -2.75 3.09 -14.03
N ASP A 101 -3.51 2.00 -14.04
CA ASP A 101 -3.21 0.82 -14.83
C ASP A 101 -3.16 1.13 -16.35
N GLN A 102 -4.14 1.88 -16.85
CA GLN A 102 -4.17 2.30 -18.26
C GLN A 102 -2.99 3.19 -18.62
N ALA A 103 -2.67 4.18 -17.78
CA ALA A 103 -1.55 5.08 -17.99
C ALA A 103 -0.21 4.32 -17.99
N LEU A 104 0.01 3.43 -17.02
CA LEU A 104 1.25 2.65 -16.96
C LEU A 104 1.41 1.72 -18.17
N LYS A 105 0.31 1.11 -18.64
CA LYS A 105 0.32 0.29 -19.85
C LYS A 105 0.64 1.09 -21.12
N SER A 106 0.12 2.31 -21.26
CA SER A 106 0.42 3.14 -22.43
C SER A 106 1.89 3.54 -22.49
N MET A 107 2.55 3.70 -21.34
CA MET A 107 3.96 4.11 -21.26
C MET A 107 4.98 2.96 -21.40
N ILE A 108 4.57 1.69 -21.57
CA ILE A 108 5.51 0.55 -21.65
C ILE A 108 6.44 0.66 -22.87
N ASN A 109 5.91 1.11 -24.00
CA ASN A 109 6.65 1.21 -25.27
C ASN A 109 7.12 2.64 -25.56
N GLU A 110 7.11 3.50 -24.56
CA GLU A 110 7.46 4.89 -24.72
C GLU A 110 8.98 5.09 -24.78
N ASP A 111 9.38 6.10 -25.55
CA ASP A 111 10.76 6.55 -25.56
C ASP A 111 11.09 7.30 -24.27
N VAL A 112 11.82 6.62 -23.38
CA VAL A 112 12.29 7.16 -22.10
C VAL A 112 13.72 7.72 -22.17
N ASP A 113 14.31 7.85 -23.36
CA ASP A 113 15.70 8.31 -23.51
C ASP A 113 15.87 9.76 -23.03
N GLY A 114 14.83 10.59 -23.13
CA GLY A 114 14.83 11.97 -22.61
C GLY A 114 14.72 12.12 -21.09
N TYR A 115 14.50 11.02 -20.35
CA TYR A 115 14.22 11.09 -18.92
C TYR A 115 15.50 11.37 -18.12
N GLY A 116 15.41 12.27 -17.14
CA GLY A 116 16.43 12.44 -16.10
C GLY A 116 16.43 11.29 -15.10
N LEU A 117 17.41 11.29 -14.18
CA LEU A 117 17.56 10.21 -13.18
C LEU A 117 16.29 10.05 -12.33
N HIS A 118 15.72 11.16 -11.86
CA HIS A 118 14.47 11.16 -11.10
C HIS A 118 13.32 10.51 -11.87
N GLN A 119 13.01 10.99 -13.08
CA GLN A 119 11.86 10.49 -13.85
C GLN A 119 12.07 9.06 -14.30
N MET A 120 13.29 8.67 -14.68
CA MET A 120 13.60 7.27 -15.02
C MET A 120 13.38 6.35 -13.82
N SER A 121 13.79 6.81 -12.63
CA SER A 121 13.63 6.03 -11.40
C SER A 121 12.17 5.85 -11.01
N LEU A 122 11.37 6.93 -11.11
CA LEU A 122 9.92 6.85 -10.91
C LEU A 122 9.26 5.91 -11.92
N TYR A 123 9.56 6.07 -13.21
CA TYR A 123 9.05 5.20 -14.26
C TYR A 123 9.36 3.72 -13.97
N PHE A 124 10.63 3.39 -13.71
CA PHE A 124 11.05 2.02 -13.38
C PHE A 124 10.28 1.48 -12.17
N ARG A 125 10.25 2.25 -11.07
CA ARG A 125 9.58 1.84 -9.83
C ARG A 125 8.11 1.57 -10.06
N LEU A 126 7.39 2.51 -10.67
CA LEU A 126 5.95 2.37 -10.94
C LEU A 126 5.67 1.16 -11.83
N GLN A 127 6.43 1.00 -12.92
CA GLN A 127 6.21 -0.14 -13.81
C GLN A 127 6.44 -1.48 -13.11
N ARG A 128 7.52 -1.61 -12.33
CA ARG A 128 7.86 -2.84 -11.59
C ARG A 128 6.85 -3.14 -10.48
N GLN A 129 6.40 -2.13 -9.74
CA GLN A 129 5.39 -2.28 -8.69
C GLN A 129 4.03 -2.74 -9.24
N HIS A 130 3.71 -2.38 -10.49
CA HIS A 130 2.51 -2.84 -11.19
C HIS A 130 2.72 -4.14 -11.99
N GLY A 131 3.86 -4.82 -11.81
CA GLY A 131 4.13 -6.14 -12.39
C GLY A 131 4.66 -6.13 -13.82
N HIS A 132 4.98 -4.97 -14.38
CA HIS A 132 5.59 -4.86 -15.70
C HIS A 132 7.09 -5.18 -15.63
N ASN A 133 7.58 -5.97 -16.59
CA ASN A 133 8.97 -6.39 -16.63
C ASN A 133 9.87 -5.37 -17.37
N VAL A 134 10.13 -4.24 -16.71
CA VAL A 134 11.09 -3.24 -17.20
C VAL A 134 12.51 -3.65 -16.78
N SER A 135 13.43 -3.66 -17.74
CA SER A 135 14.83 -3.99 -17.49
C SER A 135 15.55 -2.87 -16.75
N SER A 136 16.37 -3.21 -15.75
CA SER A 136 17.25 -2.24 -15.06
C SER A 136 18.33 -1.64 -15.98
N SER A 137 18.50 -2.17 -17.19
CA SER A 137 19.42 -1.61 -18.18
C SER A 137 19.09 -0.17 -18.61
N ILE A 138 17.86 0.31 -18.39
CA ILE A 138 17.49 1.71 -18.67
C ILE A 138 18.32 2.72 -17.87
N PHE A 139 18.91 2.28 -16.73
CA PHE A 139 19.78 3.14 -15.91
C PHE A 139 21.21 3.25 -16.43
N LYS A 140 21.62 2.44 -17.43
CA LYS A 140 23.01 2.44 -17.94
C LYS A 140 23.48 3.81 -18.39
N LYS A 141 22.58 4.67 -18.88
CA LYS A 141 22.91 6.04 -19.32
C LYS A 141 23.33 6.98 -18.18
N PHE A 142 23.07 6.61 -16.93
CA PHE A 142 23.48 7.37 -15.73
C PHE A 142 24.72 6.76 -15.05
N MET A 143 25.23 5.65 -15.58
CA MET A 143 26.35 4.91 -15.00
C MET A 143 27.64 5.21 -15.76
N GLY A 144 28.72 5.44 -15.02
CA GLY A 144 30.06 5.57 -15.54
C GLY A 144 30.62 4.23 -16.02
N LYS A 145 31.83 4.27 -16.59
CA LYS A 145 32.53 3.07 -17.10
C LYS A 145 32.86 2.03 -16.02
N ASP A 146 32.97 2.47 -14.78
CA ASP A 146 33.19 1.64 -13.59
C ASP A 146 31.89 1.01 -13.05
N GLY A 147 30.74 1.33 -13.65
CA GLY A 147 29.43 0.89 -13.20
C GLY A 147 28.88 1.67 -12.01
N ALA A 148 29.57 2.71 -11.54
CA ALA A 148 29.07 3.61 -10.52
C ALA A 148 28.22 4.71 -11.14
N LEU A 149 27.31 5.30 -10.36
CA LEU A 149 26.56 6.47 -10.81
C LEU A 149 27.53 7.62 -11.12
N GLU A 150 27.38 8.23 -12.31
CA GLU A 150 28.25 9.33 -12.73
C GLU A 150 28.18 10.50 -11.76
N GLU A 151 29.32 11.17 -11.53
CA GLU A 151 29.44 12.25 -10.55
C GLU A 151 28.46 13.40 -10.81
N GLY A 152 28.13 13.67 -12.08
CA GLY A 152 27.19 14.72 -12.47
C GLY A 152 25.76 14.54 -11.90
N PHE A 153 25.36 13.31 -11.56
CA PHE A 153 24.05 13.03 -10.97
C PHE A 153 24.07 13.01 -9.44
N ARG A 154 25.25 13.02 -8.80
CA ARG A 154 25.35 12.94 -7.33
C ARG A 154 24.83 14.19 -6.62
N SER A 155 24.78 15.33 -7.31
CA SER A 155 24.15 16.56 -6.80
C SER A 155 22.64 16.59 -6.97
N ASP A 156 22.06 15.72 -7.80
CA ASP A 156 20.61 15.60 -7.96
C ASP A 156 20.03 14.80 -6.80
N VAL A 157 19.78 15.47 -5.68
CA VAL A 157 19.25 14.85 -4.46
C VAL A 157 17.93 14.12 -4.75
N LEU A 158 17.05 14.72 -5.54
CA LEU A 158 15.75 14.12 -5.85
C LEU A 158 15.92 12.86 -6.72
N GLY A 159 16.78 12.94 -7.74
CA GLY A 159 17.16 11.77 -8.55
C GLY A 159 17.77 10.65 -7.73
N MET A 160 18.66 10.97 -6.79
CA MET A 160 19.29 10.01 -5.89
C MET A 160 18.29 9.30 -4.98
N VAL A 161 17.33 10.04 -4.39
CA VAL A 161 16.28 9.46 -3.54
C VAL A 161 15.39 8.51 -4.35
N SER A 162 14.91 8.96 -5.51
CA SER A 162 14.09 8.10 -6.36
C SER A 162 14.84 6.89 -6.89
N PHE A 163 16.12 7.04 -7.22
CA PHE A 163 16.97 5.93 -7.64
C PHE A 163 17.17 4.91 -6.52
N TYR A 164 17.38 5.37 -5.29
CA TYR A 164 17.46 4.50 -4.11
C TYR A 164 16.17 3.70 -3.88
N GLU A 165 15.00 4.33 -4.01
CA GLU A 165 13.70 3.65 -3.94
C GLU A 165 13.53 2.61 -5.05
N ALA A 166 13.91 2.97 -6.28
CA ALA A 166 13.83 2.08 -7.44
C ALA A 166 14.74 0.85 -7.30
N ALA A 167 15.89 0.99 -6.64
CA ALA A 167 16.85 -0.09 -6.42
C ALA A 167 16.36 -1.20 -5.45
N GLN A 168 15.21 -1.01 -4.79
CA GLN A 168 14.60 -2.03 -3.93
C GLN A 168 13.70 -3.04 -4.67
N LEU A 169 13.63 -2.97 -6.01
CA LEU A 169 12.71 -3.74 -6.87
C LEU A 169 13.45 -4.59 -7.91
#